data_AF-A0A389MN11-F1
#
_entry.id   AF-A0A389MN11-F1
#
_cell.length_a   1.000
_cell.length_b   1.000
_cell.length_c   1.000
_cell.angle_alpha   90.00
_cell.angle_beta   90.00
_cell.angle_gamma   90.00
#
_symmetry.space_group_name_H-M   'P 1'
#
loop_
_entity.id
_entity.type
_entity.pdbx_description
1 polymer ?
#
loop_
_entity_poly.entity_id
_entity_poly.type
_entity_poly.pdbx_seq_one_letter_code
_entity_poly.pdbx_strand_id
1 'polypeptide(L)'
;MKNFSKSIVVGLFIALAGVSVSAQEFKVGVINLERIFREANSAKSAQTKLEQEFSKREKELTELGVQLKASSEKFEREAPTLPESQRTTRQRQLVDQDRTFQSKRREFQEDLNARKNEELQLVIERANKVVKALAESDKYDLILQESVYVSPKHDITEKVIKALNAAH
;
A
#
# COMPACT_ATOMS: atom_id res chain seq x y z
N MET A 1 -67.27 34.25 -25.04
CA MET A 1 -66.22 34.24 -23.97
C MET A 1 -65.92 32.85 -23.37
N LYS A 2 -66.73 31.79 -23.61
CA LYS A 2 -66.48 30.43 -23.07
C LYS A 2 -65.32 29.64 -23.70
N ASN A 3 -64.86 30.02 -24.90
CA ASN A 3 -63.80 29.28 -25.62
C ASN A 3 -62.39 29.76 -25.27
N PHE A 4 -62.25 30.99 -24.77
CA PHE A 4 -60.97 31.58 -24.38
C PHE A 4 -60.40 30.94 -23.10
N SER A 5 -61.29 30.55 -22.18
CA SER A 5 -60.91 29.87 -20.94
C SER A 5 -60.38 28.45 -21.18
N LYS A 6 -60.86 27.74 -22.22
CA LYS A 6 -60.36 26.40 -22.58
C LYS A 6 -58.95 26.43 -23.19
N SER A 7 -58.63 27.46 -23.98
CA SER A 7 -57.29 27.60 -24.58
C SER A 7 -56.20 27.92 -23.56
N ILE A 8 -56.54 28.62 -22.47
CA ILE A 8 -55.60 28.94 -21.38
C ILE A 8 -55.26 27.69 -20.56
N VAL A 9 -56.24 26.80 -20.33
CA VAL A 9 -56.02 25.55 -19.57
C VAL A 9 -55.14 24.56 -20.34
N VAL A 10 -55.27 24.50 -21.67
CA VAL A 10 -54.41 23.63 -22.50
C VAL A 10 -52.97 24.16 -22.58
N GLY A 11 -52.79 25.49 -22.64
CA GLY A 11 -51.44 26.10 -22.61
C GLY A 11 -50.69 25.88 -21.29
N LEU A 12 -51.41 25.86 -20.16
CA LEU A 12 -50.82 25.61 -18.84
C LEU A 12 -50.39 24.15 -18.65
N PHE A 13 -51.09 23.19 -19.26
CA PHE A 13 -50.72 21.77 -19.22
C PHE A 13 -49.46 21.44 -20.04
N ILE A 14 -49.21 22.15 -21.14
CA ILE A 14 -48.00 21.97 -21.96
C ILE A 14 -46.77 22.59 -21.28
N ALA A 15 -46.95 23.68 -20.52
CA ALA A 15 -45.87 24.31 -19.76
C ALA A 15 -45.35 23.45 -18.58
N LEU A 16 -46.18 22.58 -18.01
CA LEU A 16 -45.75 21.64 -16.95
C LEU A 16 -45.03 20.39 -17.48
N ALA A 17 -45.18 20.03 -18.77
CA ALA A 17 -44.55 18.86 -19.36
C ALA A 17 -43.06 19.08 -19.74
N GLY A 18 -42.59 20.32 -19.73
CA GLY A 18 -41.23 20.70 -20.14
C GLY A 18 -40.19 20.72 -19.02
N VAL A 19 -40.59 20.47 -17.77
CA VAL A 19 -39.63 20.41 -16.65
C VAL A 19 -39.03 19.00 -16.62
N SER A 20 -38.12 18.72 -17.55
CA SER A 20 -37.20 17.60 -17.37
C SER A 20 -36.40 17.88 -16.11
N VAL A 21 -36.77 17.23 -15.02
CA VAL A 21 -35.96 17.16 -13.79
C VAL A 21 -34.62 16.58 -14.22
N SER A 22 -33.64 17.45 -14.41
CA SER A 22 -32.25 17.05 -14.53
C SER A 22 -31.86 16.58 -13.14
N ALA A 23 -32.01 15.27 -12.90
CA ALA A 23 -31.41 14.66 -11.74
C ALA A 23 -29.92 14.95 -11.84
N GLN A 24 -29.40 15.74 -10.89
CA GLN A 24 -27.97 15.98 -10.80
C GLN A 24 -27.31 14.61 -10.70
N GLU A 25 -26.59 14.23 -11.76
CA GLU A 25 -26.05 12.88 -11.90
C GLU A 25 -25.05 12.65 -10.77
N PHE A 26 -25.42 11.80 -9.82
CA PHE A 26 -24.59 11.49 -8.66
C PHE A 26 -23.31 10.81 -9.12
N LYS A 27 -22.18 11.49 -8.93
CA LYS A 27 -20.91 11.08 -9.51
C LYS A 27 -20.08 10.31 -8.50
N VAL A 28 -19.98 9.00 -8.72
CA VAL A 28 -19.19 8.09 -7.90
C VAL A 28 -17.90 7.70 -8.60
N GLY A 29 -16.78 7.82 -7.88
CA GLY A 29 -15.51 7.25 -8.24
C GLY A 29 -15.18 6.04 -7.36
N VAL A 30 -14.41 5.10 -7.87
CA VAL A 30 -13.85 4.00 -7.07
C VAL A 30 -12.36 3.91 -7.33
N ILE A 31 -11.60 3.66 -6.27
CA ILE A 31 -10.15 3.50 -6.34
C ILE A 31 -9.72 2.14 -5.81
N ASN A 32 -8.66 1.61 -6.40
CA ASN A 32 -7.92 0.47 -5.89
C ASN A 32 -6.60 0.94 -5.26
N LEU A 33 -6.54 0.94 -3.94
CA LEU A 33 -5.35 1.36 -3.20
C LEU A 33 -4.16 0.44 -3.45
N GLU A 34 -4.35 -0.88 -3.52
CA GLU A 34 -3.27 -1.83 -3.77
C GLU A 34 -2.58 -1.57 -5.13
N ARG A 35 -3.38 -1.28 -6.16
CA ARG A 35 -2.88 -0.91 -7.48
C ARG A 35 -2.16 0.45 -7.45
N ILE A 36 -2.70 1.43 -6.73
CA ILE A 36 -2.03 2.72 -6.52
C ILE A 36 -0.65 2.51 -5.87
N PHE A 37 -0.54 1.71 -4.82
CA PHE A 37 0.76 1.41 -4.19
C PHE A 37 1.70 0.67 -5.12
N ARG A 38 1.22 -0.25 -5.94
CA ARG A 38 2.09 -1.02 -6.83
C ARG A 38 2.61 -0.21 -8.02
N GLU A 39 1.80 0.74 -8.52
CA GLU A 39 2.09 1.46 -9.76
C GLU A 39 2.62 2.88 -9.54
N ALA A 40 2.35 3.52 -8.39
CA ALA A 40 2.83 4.87 -8.11
C ALA A 40 4.36 4.93 -7.96
N ASN A 41 4.95 5.96 -8.55
CA ASN A 41 6.39 6.20 -8.47
C ASN A 41 6.85 6.46 -7.03
N SER A 42 6.00 7.07 -6.20
CA SER A 42 6.26 7.31 -4.79
C SER A 42 6.48 6.00 -4.01
N ALA A 43 5.70 4.96 -4.30
CA ALA A 43 5.85 3.66 -3.68
C ALA A 43 7.08 2.90 -4.20
N LYS A 44 7.40 3.00 -5.50
CA LYS A 44 8.67 2.48 -6.04
C LYS A 44 9.88 3.15 -5.40
N SER A 45 9.83 4.48 -5.23
CA SER A 45 10.89 5.24 -4.56
C SER A 45 11.04 4.84 -3.09
N ALA A 46 9.93 4.66 -2.38
CA ALA A 46 9.94 4.15 -1.01
C ALA A 46 10.59 2.76 -0.93
N GLN A 47 10.25 1.86 -1.85
CA GLN A 47 10.88 0.53 -1.93
C GLN A 47 12.41 0.62 -2.12
N THR A 48 12.88 1.45 -3.06
CA THR A 48 14.32 1.66 -3.27
C THR A 48 15.01 2.25 -2.04
N LYS A 49 14.37 3.19 -1.34
CA LYS A 49 14.91 3.77 -0.09
C LYS A 49 15.04 2.72 1.01
N LEU A 50 14.00 1.90 1.20
CA LEU A 50 14.01 0.80 2.16
C LEU A 50 15.11 -0.22 1.83
N GLU A 51 15.28 -0.59 0.56
CA GLU A 51 16.39 -1.46 0.13
C GLU A 51 17.74 -0.84 0.46
N GLN A 52 17.95 0.44 0.18
CA GLN A 52 19.20 1.12 0.51
C GLN A 52 19.45 1.15 2.02
N GLU A 53 18.45 1.51 2.82
CA GLU A 53 18.52 1.62 4.28
C GLU A 53 18.78 0.27 4.97
N PHE A 54 18.25 -0.82 4.42
CA PHE A 54 18.31 -2.15 5.04
C PHE A 54 19.33 -3.11 4.41
N SER A 55 19.84 -2.84 3.21
CA SER A 55 20.75 -3.73 2.47
C SER A 55 21.98 -4.17 3.27
N LYS A 56 22.59 -3.26 4.04
CA LYS A 56 23.75 -3.58 4.87
C LYS A 56 23.39 -4.57 5.98
N ARG A 57 22.30 -4.31 6.70
CA ARG A 57 21.84 -5.16 7.81
C ARG A 57 21.37 -6.53 7.33
N GLU A 58 20.74 -6.59 6.15
CA GLU A 58 20.35 -7.84 5.50
C GLU A 58 21.57 -8.69 5.14
N LYS A 59 22.63 -8.07 4.59
CA LYS A 59 23.90 -8.76 4.31
C LYS A 59 24.55 -9.28 5.59
N GLU A 60 24.65 -8.45 6.62
CA GLU A 60 25.19 -8.85 7.93
C GLU A 60 24.42 -10.05 8.52
N LEU A 61 23.08 -10.04 8.45
CA LEU A 61 22.26 -11.18 8.88
C LEU A 61 22.51 -12.44 8.06
N THR A 62 22.64 -12.29 6.75
CA THR A 62 22.95 -13.42 5.85
C THR A 62 24.31 -14.03 6.18
N GLU A 63 25.32 -13.19 6.37
CA GLU A 63 26.66 -13.62 6.76
C GLU A 63 26.66 -14.34 8.13
N LEU A 64 25.96 -13.80 9.13
CA LEU A 64 25.80 -14.46 10.43
C LEU A 64 25.13 -15.82 10.31
N GLY A 65 24.09 -15.94 9.49
CA GLY A 65 23.41 -17.22 9.24
C GLY A 65 24.32 -18.25 8.58
N VAL A 66 25.11 -17.84 7.60
CA VAL A 66 26.10 -18.71 6.93
C VAL A 66 27.20 -19.14 7.91
N GLN A 67 27.73 -18.22 8.71
CA GLN A 67 28.77 -18.51 9.70
C GLN A 67 28.28 -19.45 10.80
N LEU A 68 27.06 -19.25 11.31
CA LEU A 68 26.44 -20.12 12.30
C LEU A 68 26.26 -21.53 11.75
N LYS A 69 25.72 -21.65 10.53
CA LYS A 69 25.56 -22.95 9.86
C LYS A 69 26.90 -23.67 9.68
N ALA A 70 27.90 -22.98 9.13
CA ALA A 70 29.24 -23.55 8.94
C ALA A 70 29.90 -23.97 10.25
N SER A 71 29.71 -23.20 11.32
CA SER A 71 30.23 -23.50 12.65
C SER A 71 29.52 -24.72 13.27
N SER A 72 28.20 -24.84 13.06
CA SER A 72 27.41 -26.00 13.48
C SER A 72 27.88 -27.27 12.77
N GLU A 73 27.95 -27.25 11.44
CA GLU A 73 28.43 -28.39 10.63
C GLU A 73 29.88 -28.78 10.95
N LYS A 74 30.73 -27.81 11.29
CA LYS A 74 32.09 -28.07 11.75
C LYS A 74 32.10 -28.73 13.13
N PHE A 75 31.30 -28.23 14.07
CA PHE A 75 31.18 -28.80 15.39
C PHE A 75 30.64 -30.23 15.34
N GLU A 76 29.60 -30.51 14.57
CA GLU A 76 29.03 -31.86 14.41
C GLU A 76 30.08 -32.87 13.93
N ARG A 77 30.93 -32.49 12.97
CA ARG A 77 32.00 -33.35 12.44
C ARG A 77 33.16 -33.55 13.43
N GLU A 78 33.56 -32.50 14.14
CA GLU A 78 34.73 -32.54 15.02
C GLU A 78 34.38 -32.96 16.46
N ALA A 79 33.12 -32.85 16.89
CA ALA A 79 32.69 -33.15 18.26
C ALA A 79 33.16 -34.51 18.79
N PRO A 80 33.14 -35.61 18.02
CA PRO A 80 33.59 -36.92 18.51
C PRO A 80 35.09 -36.97 18.85
N THR A 81 35.92 -36.16 18.19
CA THR A 81 37.38 -36.14 18.36
C THR A 81 37.86 -35.07 19.33
N LEU A 82 36.99 -34.14 19.72
CA LEU A 82 37.32 -33.06 20.65
C LEU A 82 37.32 -33.53 22.12
N PRO A 83 38.28 -33.05 22.92
CA PRO A 83 38.22 -33.13 24.39
C PRO A 83 36.94 -32.48 24.92
N GLU A 84 36.42 -32.99 26.03
CA GLU A 84 35.16 -32.51 26.63
C GLU A 84 35.15 -31.00 26.89
N SER A 85 36.25 -30.44 27.43
CA SER A 85 36.38 -29.00 27.68
C SER A 85 36.26 -28.15 26.42
N GLN A 86 36.86 -28.60 25.30
CA GLN A 86 36.77 -27.92 24.01
C GLN A 86 35.38 -28.06 23.40
N ARG A 87 34.75 -29.22 23.57
CA ARG A 87 33.38 -29.49 23.11
C ARG A 87 32.39 -28.55 23.80
N THR A 88 32.43 -28.45 25.12
CA THR A 88 31.58 -27.54 25.89
C THR A 88 31.79 -26.08 25.49
N THR A 89 33.06 -25.68 25.28
CA THR A 89 33.38 -24.30 24.86
C THR A 89 32.77 -23.97 23.50
N ARG A 90 32.94 -24.84 22.50
CA ARG A 90 32.36 -24.63 21.17
C ARG A 90 30.84 -24.69 21.16
N GLN A 91 30.25 -25.57 21.97
CA GLN A 91 28.80 -25.64 22.11
C GLN A 91 28.23 -24.33 22.68
N ARG A 92 28.87 -23.76 23.71
CA ARG A 92 28.48 -22.43 24.24
C ARG A 92 28.60 -21.35 23.18
N GLN A 93 29.70 -21.32 22.43
CA GLN A 93 29.89 -20.36 21.36
C GLN A 93 28.79 -20.45 20.28
N LEU A 94 28.37 -21.65 19.89
CA LEU A 94 27.26 -21.83 18.96
C LEU A 94 25.93 -21.31 19.52
N VAL A 95 25.65 -21.55 20.80
CA VAL A 95 24.46 -21.03 21.47
C VAL A 95 24.47 -19.50 21.52
N ASP A 96 25.62 -18.89 21.80
CA ASP A 96 25.76 -17.43 21.83
C ASP A 96 25.62 -16.81 20.43
N GLN A 97 26.18 -17.47 19.40
CA GLN A 97 26.04 -17.07 18.00
C GLN A 97 24.58 -17.16 17.54
N ASP A 98 23.88 -18.26 17.84
CA ASP A 98 22.46 -18.41 17.51
C ASP A 98 21.63 -17.35 18.24
N ARG A 99 21.82 -17.15 19.54
CA ARG A 99 21.11 -16.11 20.29
C ARG A 99 21.30 -14.71 19.67
N THR A 100 22.52 -14.39 19.27
CA THR A 100 22.85 -13.12 18.60
C THR A 100 22.15 -13.01 17.25
N PHE A 101 22.21 -14.07 16.43
CA PHE A 101 21.54 -14.13 15.13
C PHE A 101 20.02 -13.96 15.28
N GLN A 102 19.39 -14.68 16.20
CA GLN A 102 17.95 -14.58 16.47
C GLN A 102 17.56 -13.17 16.93
N SER A 103 18.36 -12.53 17.79
CA SER A 103 18.11 -11.18 18.27
C SER A 103 18.17 -10.16 17.13
N LYS A 104 19.26 -10.17 16.36
CA LYS A 104 19.43 -9.26 15.21
C LYS A 104 18.35 -9.48 14.14
N ARG A 105 17.93 -10.73 13.93
CA ARG A 105 16.88 -11.07 12.97
C ARG A 105 15.53 -10.48 13.38
N ARG A 106 15.17 -10.56 14.66
CA ARG A 106 13.94 -9.94 15.17
C ARG A 106 14.00 -8.42 15.05
N GLU A 107 15.09 -7.80 15.51
CA GLU A 107 15.29 -6.34 15.41
C GLU A 107 15.18 -5.86 13.95
N PHE A 108 15.84 -6.54 13.01
CA PHE A 108 15.73 -6.23 11.59
C PHE A 108 14.29 -6.33 11.07
N GLN A 109 13.55 -7.37 11.44
CA GLN A 109 12.17 -7.56 11.00
C GLN A 109 11.24 -6.50 11.58
N GLU A 110 11.40 -6.16 12.86
CA GLU A 110 10.64 -5.12 13.54
C GLU A 110 10.88 -3.76 12.90
N ASP A 111 12.14 -3.38 12.72
CA ASP A 111 12.53 -2.12 12.07
C ASP A 111 12.04 -2.07 10.62
N LEU A 112 12.24 -3.13 9.84
CA LEU A 112 11.82 -3.17 8.44
C LEU A 112 10.30 -3.02 8.33
N ASN A 113 9.54 -3.67 9.20
CA ASN A 113 8.09 -3.55 9.21
C ASN A 113 7.64 -2.16 9.65
N ALA A 114 8.27 -1.57 10.66
CA ALA A 114 7.99 -0.21 11.10
C ALA A 114 8.21 0.80 9.96
N ARG A 115 9.37 0.72 9.29
CA ARG A 115 9.73 1.62 8.17
C ARG A 115 8.84 1.39 6.95
N LYS A 116 8.48 0.14 6.62
CA LYS A 116 7.48 -0.17 5.58
C LYS A 116 6.13 0.47 5.87
N ASN A 117 5.66 0.38 7.10
CA ASN A 117 4.39 0.97 7.50
C ASN A 117 4.44 2.50 7.43
N GLU A 118 5.53 3.12 7.87
CA GLU A 118 5.72 4.57 7.78
C GLU A 118 5.68 5.06 6.32
N GLU A 119 6.45 4.43 5.43
CA GLU A 119 6.44 4.78 4.01
C GLU A 119 5.07 4.52 3.36
N LEU A 120 4.39 3.44 3.75
CA LEU A 120 3.03 3.16 3.28
C LEU A 120 2.05 4.27 3.69
N GLN A 121 2.11 4.73 4.94
CA GLN A 121 1.27 5.83 5.42
C GLN A 121 1.55 7.12 4.65
N LEU A 122 2.82 7.43 4.34
CA LEU A 122 3.17 8.59 3.51
C LEU A 122 2.57 8.49 2.10
N VAL A 123 2.51 7.30 1.50
CA VAL A 123 1.85 7.12 0.20
C VAL A 123 0.33 7.27 0.33
N ILE A 124 -0.29 6.74 1.39
CA ILE A 124 -1.73 6.92 1.69
C ILE A 124 -2.08 8.40 1.80
N GLU A 125 -1.32 9.17 2.60
CA GLU A 125 -1.57 10.59 2.80
C GLU A 125 -1.50 11.38 1.50
N ARG A 126 -0.50 11.08 0.65
CA ARG A 126 -0.37 11.70 -0.67
C ARG A 126 -1.53 11.31 -1.58
N ALA A 127 -1.89 10.03 -1.61
CA ALA A 127 -3.03 9.54 -2.38
C ALA A 127 -4.33 10.25 -1.96
N ASN A 128 -4.59 10.38 -0.67
CA ASN A 128 -5.76 11.08 -0.14
C ASN A 128 -5.82 12.55 -0.56
N LYS A 129 -4.67 13.27 -0.54
CA LYS A 129 -4.60 14.65 -1.01
C LYS A 129 -4.95 14.76 -2.49
N VAL A 130 -4.39 13.87 -3.32
CA VAL A 130 -4.66 13.83 -4.77
C VAL A 130 -6.11 13.46 -5.05
N VAL A 131 -6.64 12.44 -4.37
CA VAL A 131 -8.03 12.01 -4.48
C VAL A 131 -8.97 13.16 -4.12
N LYS A 132 -8.70 13.91 -3.05
CA LYS A 132 -9.51 15.07 -2.66
C LYS A 132 -9.48 16.17 -3.73
N ALA A 133 -8.30 16.51 -4.25
CA ALA A 133 -8.18 17.51 -5.31
C ALA A 133 -8.93 17.09 -6.60
N LEU A 134 -8.85 15.80 -6.96
CA LEU A 134 -9.60 15.24 -8.07
C LEU A 134 -11.11 15.22 -7.81
N ALA A 135 -11.53 14.89 -6.59
CA ALA A 135 -12.93 14.92 -6.19
C ALA A 135 -13.54 16.31 -6.41
N GLU A 136 -12.84 17.34 -5.94
CA GLU A 136 -13.27 18.74 -6.08
C GLU A 136 -13.24 19.21 -7.54
N SER A 137 -12.15 18.94 -8.28
CA SER A 137 -11.99 19.37 -9.67
C SER A 137 -12.98 18.71 -10.63
N ASP A 138 -13.25 17.41 -10.45
CA ASP A 138 -14.14 16.65 -11.31
C ASP A 138 -15.56 16.57 -10.78
N LYS A 139 -15.85 17.18 -9.62
CA LYS A 139 -17.15 17.18 -8.95
C LYS A 139 -17.66 15.77 -8.63
N TYR A 140 -16.81 14.92 -8.04
CA TYR A 140 -17.27 13.66 -7.47
C TYR A 140 -18.01 13.91 -6.16
N ASP A 141 -19.16 13.27 -5.99
CA ASP A 141 -19.93 13.32 -4.75
C ASP A 141 -19.41 12.27 -3.75
N LEU A 142 -18.85 11.17 -4.25
CA LEU A 142 -18.35 10.08 -3.43
C LEU A 142 -17.19 9.35 -4.13
N ILE A 143 -16.14 9.04 -3.37
CA ILE A 143 -15.07 8.14 -3.81
C ILE A 143 -15.01 6.97 -2.84
N LEU A 144 -15.22 5.77 -3.37
CA LEU A 144 -15.22 4.54 -2.60
C LEU A 144 -13.87 3.82 -2.70
N GLN A 145 -13.54 3.13 -1.62
CA GLN A 145 -12.44 2.18 -1.54
C GLN A 145 -13.03 0.78 -1.36
N GLU A 146 -12.28 -0.25 -1.73
CA GLU A 146 -12.62 -1.66 -1.46
C GLU A 146 -13.98 -2.11 -2.03
N SER A 147 -13.97 -2.45 -3.32
CA SER A 147 -15.15 -2.91 -4.04
C SER A 147 -14.89 -4.31 -4.62
N VAL A 148 -15.89 -5.18 -4.51
CA VAL A 148 -15.82 -6.54 -5.10
C VAL A 148 -15.84 -6.47 -6.62
N TYR A 149 -16.60 -5.51 -7.16
CA TYR A 149 -16.70 -5.25 -8.59
C TYR A 149 -16.89 -3.77 -8.86
N VAL A 150 -16.19 -3.25 -9.87
CA VAL A 150 -16.32 -1.87 -10.36
C VAL A 150 -16.47 -1.90 -11.86
N SER A 151 -17.49 -1.20 -12.36
CA SER A 151 -17.57 -0.92 -13.78
C SER A 151 -16.43 0.04 -14.16
N PRO A 152 -15.66 -0.22 -15.24
CA PRO A 152 -14.52 0.61 -15.62
C PRO A 152 -14.81 2.11 -15.75
N LYS A 153 -16.08 2.48 -16.01
CA LYS A 153 -16.52 3.89 -16.08
C LYS A 153 -16.41 4.65 -14.75
N HIS A 154 -16.46 3.96 -13.62
CA HIS A 154 -16.34 4.56 -12.29
C HIS A 154 -14.96 4.33 -11.66
N ASP A 155 -14.10 3.51 -12.28
CA ASP A 155 -12.74 3.29 -11.82
C ASP A 155 -11.88 4.51 -12.18
N ILE A 156 -11.44 5.24 -11.16
CA ILE A 156 -10.59 6.42 -11.30
C ILE A 156 -9.15 6.14 -10.88
N THR A 157 -8.80 4.89 -10.57
CA THR A 157 -7.48 4.47 -10.06
C THR A 157 -6.35 4.96 -10.95
N GLU A 158 -6.48 4.76 -12.27
CA GLU A 158 -5.48 5.22 -13.25
C GLU A 158 -5.30 6.75 -13.22
N LYS A 159 -6.40 7.49 -13.05
CA LYS A 159 -6.37 8.95 -12.97
C LYS A 159 -5.65 9.42 -11.72
N VAL A 160 -5.90 8.75 -10.60
CA VAL A 160 -5.22 9.00 -9.32
C VAL A 160 -3.73 8.66 -9.42
N ILE A 161 -3.35 7.54 -10.03
CA ILE A 161 -1.94 7.15 -10.24
C ILE A 161 -1.22 8.21 -11.07
N LYS A 162 -1.81 8.66 -12.19
CA LYS A 162 -1.23 9.71 -13.04
C LYS A 162 -1.05 11.02 -12.28
N ALA A 163 -2.06 11.44 -11.52
CA ALA A 163 -1.99 12.67 -10.74
C ALA A 163 -0.96 12.57 -9.59
N LEU A 164 -0.85 11.41 -8.94
CA LEU A 164 0.19 11.14 -7.94
C LEU A 164 1.59 11.21 -8.52
N ASN A 165 1.78 10.67 -9.73
CA ASN A 165 3.06 10.69 -10.42
C ASN A 165 3.43 12.08 -10.96
N ALA A 166 2.44 12.94 -11.24
CA ALA A 166 2.65 14.31 -11.71
C ALA A 166 2.89 15.32 -10.59
N ALA A 167 2.49 15.00 -9.35
CA ALA A 167 2.74 15.81 -8.16
C ALA A 167 4.19 15.67 -7.62
N HIS A 168 5.08 15.01 -8.37
CA HIS A 168 6.45 14.67 -8.01
C HIS A 168 7.41 14.91 -9.17
#